data_AF-A0A3N1VGH1-F1
#
_entry.id   AF-A0A3N1VGH1-F1
#
_cell.length_a   1.000
_cell.length_b   1.000
_cell.length_c   1.000
_cell.angle_alpha   90.00
_cell.angle_beta   90.00
_cell.angle_gamma   90.00
#
_symmetry.space_group_name_H-M   'P 1'
#
loop_
_entity.id
_entity.type
_entity.pdbx_description
1 polymer ?
#
loop_
_entity_poly.entity_id
_entity_poly.type
_entity_poly.pdbx_seq_one_letter_code
_entity_poly.pdbx_strand_id
1 'polypeptide(L)'
;MRTYVAVLVHAAEVETGAEAEAETAAEAGAPAAPERRAPLYRESFVLLTARSEDEARSRARAHGASLETSYRNERGEPVTWTFRQLVDVAEVPDDRLGDGAELYTRHFRDFAAYTAFEPLLSGEDL
;
A
#
# COMPACT_ATOMS: atom_id res chain seq x y z
N MET A 1 27.84 5.62 -5.32
CA MET A 1 26.42 5.21 -5.22
C MET A 1 25.74 6.19 -4.30
N ARG A 2 24.47 6.48 -4.54
CA ARG A 2 23.65 7.44 -3.78
C ARG A 2 22.51 6.70 -3.09
N THR A 3 21.95 7.33 -2.07
CA THR A 3 20.82 6.81 -1.32
C THR A 3 19.54 7.50 -1.77
N TYR A 4 18.49 6.73 -1.98
CA TYR A 4 17.18 7.20 -2.40
C TYR A 4 16.13 6.67 -1.44
N VAL A 5 15.05 7.42 -1.26
CA VAL A 5 13.81 6.92 -0.68
C VAL A 5 12.78 6.78 -1.80
N ALA A 6 12.14 5.61 -1.86
CA ALA A 6 11.00 5.35 -2.71
C ALA A 6 9.72 5.27 -1.88
N VAL A 7 8.66 5.89 -2.37
CA VAL A 7 7.32 5.84 -1.76
C VAL A 7 6.46 4.89 -2.58
N LEU A 8 6.00 3.81 -1.95
CA LEU A 8 5.25 2.73 -2.59
C LEU A 8 3.87 2.62 -1.98
N VAL A 9 2.87 2.32 -2.80
CA VAL A 9 1.53 1.96 -2.34
C VAL A 9 1.22 0.52 -2.73
N HIS A 10 0.77 -0.26 -1.75
CA HIS A 10 0.15 -1.56 -1.94
C HIS A 10 -1.33 -1.51 -1.55
N ALA A 11 -2.13 -2.39 -2.15
CA ALA A 11 -3.52 -2.58 -1.78
C ALA A 11 -3.76 -4.01 -1.33
N ALA A 12 -4.47 -4.19 -0.23
CA ALA A 12 -4.99 -5.48 0.21
C ALA A 12 -6.46 -5.59 -0.17
N GLU A 13 -6.79 -6.63 -0.91
CA GLU A 13 -8.16 -6.99 -1.27
C GLU A 13 -8.53 -8.29 -0.56
N VAL A 14 -9.73 -8.33 0.00
CA VAL A 14 -10.31 -9.55 0.59
C VAL A 14 -11.28 -10.11 -0.45
N GLU A 15 -11.01 -11.31 -0.97
CA GLU A 15 -12.00 -11.96 -1.83
C GLU A 15 -13.12 -12.50 -0.94
N THR A 16 -14.26 -11.83 -0.95
CA THR A 16 -15.45 -12.33 -0.26
C THR A 16 -15.98 -13.51 -1.08
N GLY A 17 -15.87 -14.72 -0.54
CA GLY A 17 -16.22 -15.95 -1.25
C GLY A 17 -17.66 -15.94 -1.76
N ALA A 18 -17.81 -15.88 -3.09
CA ALA A 18 -18.81 -16.67 -3.78
C ALA A 18 -18.10 -17.99 -4.12
N GLU A 19 -18.52 -19.07 -3.47
CA GLU A 19 -18.18 -20.49 -3.68
C GLU A 19 -17.85 -21.18 -2.34
N ALA A 20 -18.87 -21.29 -1.48
CA ALA A 20 -19.03 -22.49 -0.67
C ALA A 20 -20.02 -23.38 -1.43
N GLU A 21 -19.55 -24.53 -1.89
CA GLU A 21 -20.39 -25.59 -2.44
C GLU A 21 -21.58 -25.88 -1.52
N ALA A 22 -22.79 -25.82 -2.05
CA ALA A 22 -23.97 -26.37 -1.41
C ALA A 22 -24.82 -27.06 -2.47
N GLU A 23 -24.44 -28.29 -2.77
CA GLU A 23 -25.40 -29.30 -3.19
C GLU A 23 -26.31 -29.61 -1.98
N THR A 24 -27.38 -28.84 -1.77
CA THR A 24 -28.67 -29.36 -1.27
C THR A 24 -29.80 -28.35 -1.46
N ALA A 25 -30.89 -28.82 -2.05
CA ALA A 25 -32.09 -28.07 -2.37
C ALA A 25 -32.86 -27.59 -1.12
N ALA A 26 -33.31 -26.33 -1.13
CA ALA A 26 -34.70 -25.88 -0.90
C ALA A 26 -34.77 -24.39 -0.48
N GLU A 27 -35.75 -23.69 -1.07
CA GLU A 27 -36.24 -22.33 -0.84
C GLU A 27 -35.75 -21.54 0.40
N ALA A 28 -35.04 -20.43 0.15
CA ALA A 28 -35.21 -19.16 0.86
C ALA A 28 -34.50 -18.05 0.06
N GLY A 29 -34.94 -16.80 0.23
CA GLY A 29 -34.62 -15.62 -0.61
C GLY A 29 -33.17 -15.50 -1.10
N ALA A 30 -33.03 -14.98 -2.31
CA ALA A 30 -31.75 -14.76 -2.98
C ALA A 30 -30.69 -14.21 -2.01
N PRO A 31 -29.49 -14.83 -1.91
CA PRO A 31 -28.44 -14.30 -1.06
C PRO A 31 -28.09 -12.89 -1.53
N ALA A 32 -28.09 -11.94 -0.61
CA ALA A 32 -27.56 -10.60 -0.87
C ALA A 32 -26.13 -10.75 -1.42
N ALA A 33 -25.84 -10.08 -2.54
CA ALA A 33 -24.51 -10.11 -3.13
C ALA A 33 -23.46 -9.77 -2.05
N PRO A 34 -22.32 -10.48 -1.99
CA PRO A 34 -21.32 -10.21 -0.97
C PRO A 34 -20.91 -8.74 -1.04
N GLU A 35 -21.04 -8.03 0.07
CA GLU A 35 -20.57 -6.65 0.19
C GLU A 35 -19.06 -6.66 -0.07
N ARG A 36 -18.63 -6.07 -1.19
CA ARG A 36 -17.21 -5.90 -1.47
C ARG A 36 -16.66 -4.90 -0.47
N ARG A 37 -15.83 -5.38 0.44
CA ARG A 37 -15.11 -4.51 1.38
C ARG A 37 -14.17 -3.61 0.58
N ALA A 38 -14.10 -2.33 0.93
CA ALA A 38 -13.14 -1.43 0.30
C ALA A 38 -11.70 -1.95 0.53
N PRO A 39 -10.80 -1.82 -0.46
CA PRO A 39 -9.41 -2.22 -0.29
C PRO A 39 -8.73 -1.46 0.86
N LEU A 40 -7.83 -2.13 1.57
CA LEU A 40 -6.94 -1.48 2.53
C LEU A 40 -5.65 -1.07 1.81
N TYR A 41 -5.30 0.22 1.88
CA TYR A 41 -4.07 0.71 1.28
C TYR A 41 -2.95 0.84 2.31
N ARG A 42 -1.72 0.54 1.90
CA ARG A 42 -0.51 0.77 2.68
C ARG A 42 0.46 1.61 1.86
N GLU A 43 0.85 2.76 2.40
CA GLU A 43 2.01 3.50 1.91
C GLU A 43 3.28 3.03 2.65
N SER A 44 4.41 2.92 1.94
CA SER A 44 5.69 2.46 2.51
C SER A 44 6.83 3.29 1.95
N PHE A 45 7.77 3.67 2.83
CA PHE A 45 8.98 4.42 2.51
C PHE A 45 10.17 3.47 2.53
N VAL A 46 10.82 3.29 1.39
CA VAL A 46 11.86 2.28 1.20
C VAL A 46 13.18 2.94 0.84
N LEU A 47 14.21 2.65 1.63
CA LEU A 47 15.57 3.09 1.35
C LEU A 47 16.22 2.21 0.28
N LEU A 48 16.80 2.83 -0.74
CA LEU A 48 17.47 2.16 -1.86
C LEU A 48 18.83 2.79 -2.11
N THR A 49 19.83 1.98 -2.41
CA THR A 49 21.12 2.47 -2.92
C THR A 49 21.16 2.28 -4.42
N ALA A 50 21.44 3.32 -5.20
CA ALA A 50 21.50 3.23 -6.67
C ALA A 50 22.57 4.16 -7.24
N ARG A 51 22.90 4.03 -8.53
CA ARG A 51 23.85 4.92 -9.21
C ARG A 51 23.15 6.14 -9.82
N SER A 52 21.85 6.03 -10.07
CA SER A 52 20.99 7.09 -10.60
C SER A 52 19.56 6.94 -10.12
N GLU A 53 18.77 7.99 -10.29
CA GLU A 53 17.33 8.00 -9.98
C GLU A 53 16.55 6.98 -10.83
N ASP A 54 16.92 6.78 -12.10
CA ASP A 54 16.30 5.77 -12.97
C ASP A 54 16.54 4.35 -12.48
N GLU A 55 17.77 4.07 -12.02
CA GLU A 55 18.08 2.78 -11.40
C GLU A 55 17.30 2.63 -10.09
N ALA A 56 17.21 3.68 -9.26
CA ALA A 56 16.41 3.67 -8.04
C ALA A 56 14.93 3.38 -8.33
N ARG A 57 14.33 4.00 -9.35
CA ARG A 57 12.95 3.73 -9.78
C ARG A 57 12.75 2.29 -10.23
N SER A 58 13.66 1.76 -11.03
CA SER A 58 13.60 0.36 -11.48
C SER A 58 13.65 -0.60 -10.29
N ARG A 59 14.58 -0.38 -9.36
CA ARG A 59 14.71 -1.16 -8.13
C ARG A 59 13.50 -1.02 -7.21
N ALA A 60 12.93 0.18 -7.10
CA ALA A 60 11.73 0.45 -6.31
C ALA A 60 10.52 -0.34 -6.82
N ARG A 61 10.31 -0.37 -8.14
CA ARG A 61 9.23 -1.17 -8.75
C ARG A 61 9.43 -2.67 -8.52
N ALA A 62 10.66 -3.15 -8.73
CA ALA A 62 10.99 -4.55 -8.48
C ALA A 62 10.77 -4.92 -7.00
N HIS A 63 11.16 -4.05 -6.08
CA HIS A 63 10.91 -4.23 -4.65
C HIS A 63 9.41 -4.22 -4.33
N GLY A 64 8.65 -3.26 -4.86
CA GLY A 64 7.20 -3.21 -4.71
C GLY A 64 6.52 -4.50 -5.17
N ALA A 65 6.85 -4.99 -6.37
CA ALA A 65 6.34 -6.26 -6.89
C ALA A 65 6.76 -7.48 -6.03
N SER A 66 7.97 -7.46 -5.46
CA SER A 66 8.42 -8.56 -4.59
C SER A 66 7.68 -8.67 -3.26
N LEU A 67 6.93 -7.63 -2.87
CA LEU A 67 6.11 -7.61 -1.66
C LEU A 67 4.66 -8.05 -1.91
N GLU A 68 4.31 -8.39 -3.15
CA GLU A 68 3.01 -8.99 -3.46
C GLU A 68 2.92 -10.38 -2.83
N THR A 69 1.78 -10.67 -2.20
CA THR A 69 1.57 -11.94 -1.49
C THR A 69 0.10 -12.20 -1.26
N SER A 70 -0.27 -13.47 -1.11
CA SER A 70 -1.61 -13.87 -0.70
C SER A 70 -1.54 -14.79 0.51
N TYR A 71 -2.48 -14.63 1.45
CA TYR A 71 -2.62 -15.48 2.64
C TYR A 71 -4.07 -15.53 3.09
N ARG A 72 -4.40 -16.42 4.03
CA ARG A 72 -5.70 -16.43 4.70
C ARG A 72 -5.62 -15.68 6.03
N ASN A 73 -6.54 -14.75 6.26
CA ASN A 73 -6.63 -14.05 7.54
C ASN A 73 -7.18 -14.97 8.65
N GLU A 74 -7.34 -14.44 9.87
CA GLU A 74 -7.85 -15.18 11.04
C GLU A 74 -9.28 -15.72 10.87
N ARG A 75 -10.05 -15.17 9.92
CA ARG A 75 -11.40 -15.60 9.55
C ARG A 75 -11.42 -16.61 8.41
N GLY A 76 -10.24 -17.02 7.91
CA GLY A 76 -10.09 -17.92 6.77
C GLY A 76 -10.30 -17.26 5.41
N GLU A 77 -10.51 -15.94 5.36
CA GLU A 77 -10.75 -15.21 4.11
C GLU A 77 -9.42 -14.99 3.37
N PRO A 78 -9.36 -15.22 2.05
CA PRO A 78 -8.18 -14.91 1.26
C PRO A 78 -7.95 -13.40 1.20
N VAL A 79 -6.74 -12.98 1.51
CA VAL A 79 -6.23 -11.62 1.41
C VAL A 79 -5.11 -11.61 0.40
N THR A 80 -5.20 -10.74 -0.60
CA THR A 80 -4.15 -10.55 -1.61
C THR A 80 -3.63 -9.13 -1.55
N TRP A 81 -2.32 -9.00 -1.30
CA TRP A 81 -1.59 -7.75 -1.40
C TRP A 81 -1.00 -7.59 -2.79
N THR A 82 -1.34 -6.49 -3.46
CA THR A 82 -0.83 -6.15 -4.80
C THR A 82 -0.07 -4.84 -4.77
N PHE A 83 0.98 -4.73 -5.59
CA PHE A 83 1.71 -3.49 -5.77
C PHE A 83 0.89 -2.56 -6.65
N ARG A 84 0.42 -1.46 -6.05
CA ARG A 84 -0.48 -0.54 -6.73
C ARG A 84 0.27 0.55 -7.48
N GLN A 85 1.24 1.19 -6.81
CA GLN A 85 1.90 2.35 -7.38
C GLN A 85 3.28 2.65 -6.77
N LEU A 86 4.22 3.05 -7.61
CA LEU A 86 5.38 3.84 -7.20
C LEU A 86 4.94 5.31 -7.21
N VAL A 87 4.80 5.91 -6.03
CA VAL A 87 4.32 7.29 -5.87
C VAL A 87 5.44 8.28 -6.14
N ASP A 88 6.61 8.05 -5.57
CA ASP A 88 7.75 8.95 -5.70
C ASP A 88 9.09 8.23 -5.51
N VAL A 89 10.16 8.83 -6.02
CA VAL A 89 11.55 8.48 -5.73
C VAL A 89 12.35 9.77 -5.61
N ALA A 90 12.95 10.00 -4.44
CA ALA A 90 13.79 11.15 -4.17
C ALA A 90 15.16 10.70 -3.65
N GLU A 91 16.21 11.42 -4.01
CA GLU A 91 17.53 11.25 -3.40
C GLU A 91 17.47 11.76 -1.96
N VAL A 92 18.05 11.01 -1.03
CA VAL A 92 18.17 11.45 0.37
C VAL A 92 19.12 12.65 0.40
N PRO A 93 18.74 13.81 0.96
CA PRO A 93 19.57 15.01 0.95
C PRO A 93 20.89 14.85 1.72
N ASP A 94 20.88 14.05 2.79
CA ASP A 94 22.03 13.80 3.64
C ASP A 94 22.67 12.43 3.34
N ASP A 95 23.98 12.45 3.11
CA ASP A 95 24.78 11.23 2.93
C ASP A 95 24.85 10.39 4.23
N ARG A 96 24.49 10.96 5.38
CA ARG A 96 24.49 10.30 6.69
C ARG A 96 23.12 10.42 7.37
N LEU A 97 22.52 9.28 7.67
CA LEU A 97 21.29 9.20 8.47
C LEU A 97 21.61 9.40 9.95
N GLY A 98 21.83 10.65 10.36
CA GLY A 98 22.05 11.07 11.74
C GLY A 98 20.77 11.52 12.44
N ASP A 99 20.92 11.95 13.70
CA ASP A 99 19.83 12.59 14.45
C ASP A 99 19.37 13.87 13.73
N GLY A 100 18.07 14.02 13.54
CA GLY A 100 17.47 15.13 12.79
C GLY A 100 17.65 15.09 11.27
N ALA A 101 18.22 14.03 10.70
CA ALA A 101 18.41 13.93 9.25
C ALA A 101 17.06 13.80 8.52
N GLU A 102 16.89 14.58 7.45
CA GLU A 102 15.72 14.52 6.59
C GLU A 102 15.84 13.33 5.63
N LEU A 103 14.93 12.36 5.75
CA LEU A 103 14.95 11.15 4.92
C LEU A 103 14.22 11.33 3.60
N TYR A 104 13.12 12.09 3.62
CA TYR A 104 12.24 12.28 2.48
C TYR A 104 11.40 13.53 2.69
N THR A 105 11.26 14.32 1.63
CA THR A 105 10.41 15.52 1.63
C THR A 105 9.57 15.55 0.37
N ARG A 106 8.27 15.78 0.55
CA ARG A 106 7.31 15.95 -0.53
C ARG A 106 6.75 17.36 -0.51
N HIS A 107 6.76 18.00 -1.67
CA HIS A 107 6.12 19.30 -1.85
C HIS A 107 4.70 19.10 -2.40
N PHE A 108 3.74 19.80 -1.83
CA PHE A 108 2.34 19.84 -2.29
C PHE A 108 1.78 21.25 -2.14
N ARG A 109 0.69 21.56 -2.86
CA ARG A 109 0.09 22.91 -2.88
C ARG A 109 -1.27 22.99 -2.20
N ASP A 110 -2.02 21.90 -2.20
CA ASP A 110 -3.37 21.85 -1.67
C ASP A 110 -3.36 21.29 -0.24
N PHE A 111 -3.34 22.19 0.74
CA PHE A 111 -3.35 21.82 2.15
C PHE A 111 -4.70 21.24 2.61
N ALA A 112 -5.81 21.64 1.97
CA ALA A 112 -7.13 21.09 2.28
C ALA A 112 -7.23 19.63 1.85
N ALA A 113 -6.73 19.30 0.66
CA ALA A 113 -6.66 17.91 0.20
C ALA A 113 -5.74 17.04 1.08
N TYR A 114 -4.61 17.60 1.55
CA TYR A 114 -3.72 16.89 2.49
C TYR A 114 -4.43 16.58 3.82
N THR A 115 -5.14 17.56 4.37
CA THR A 115 -5.93 17.39 5.61
C THR A 115 -7.06 16.37 5.44
N ALA A 116 -7.70 16.33 4.27
CA ALA A 116 -8.73 15.35 3.99
C ALA A 116 -8.19 13.92 3.81
N PHE A 117 -6.92 13.78 3.42
CA PHE A 117 -6.26 12.49 3.23
C PHE A 117 -5.72 11.91 4.54
N GLU A 118 -5.13 12.72 5.41
CA GLU A 118 -4.40 12.30 6.61
C GLU A 118 -5.32 12.24 7.85
N PRO A 119 -5.75 11.05 8.30
CA PRO A 119 -6.66 10.92 9.44
C PRO A 119 -6.08 11.45 10.75
N LEU A 120 -4.74 11.46 10.89
CA LEU A 120 -4.10 11.99 12.09
C LEU A 120 -4.25 13.52 12.22
N LEU A 121 -4.63 14.21 11.14
CA LEU A 121 -4.93 15.65 11.19
C LEU A 121 -6.38 15.95 11.60
N SER A 122 -7.31 15.00 11.43
CA SER A 122 -8.69 15.14 11.90
C SER A 122 -8.85 14.79 13.38
N GLY A 123 -7.83 14.15 13.99
CA GLY A 123 -7.86 13.69 15.37
C GLY A 123 -8.60 12.36 15.57
N GLU A 124 -8.73 11.57 14.50
CA GLU A 124 -9.35 10.25 14.53
C GLU A 124 -8.33 9.19 14.99
N ASP A 125 -8.68 8.37 15.99
CA ASP A 125 -7.85 7.24 16.44
C ASP A 125 -7.93 6.11 15.39
N LEU A 126 -6.78 5.69 14.87
CA LEU A 126 -6.64 4.58 13.91
C LEU A 126 -6.75 3.19 14.57
#